data_AF-A0A2D0LHH9-F1
#
_entry.id   AF-A0A2D0LHH9-F1
#
_cell.length_a   1.000
_cell.length_b   1.000
_cell.length_c   1.000
_cell.angle_alpha   90.00
_cell.angle_beta   90.00
_cell.angle_gamma   90.00
#
_symmetry.space_group_name_H-M   'P 1'
#
loop_
_entity.id
_entity.type
_entity.pdbx_description
1 polymer ?
#
loop_
_entity_poly.entity_id
_entity_poly.type
_entity_poly.pdbx_seq_one_letter_code
_entity_poly.pdbx_strand_id
1 'polypeptide(L)'
;MLISSIYEIITGIQLTYTTYVGLAEGWRPLYTFVFIIAIILDISLLILIIFTISFFFKKSKKAPRFYISVLIFNIVIQGATILYSIGLDVKPDMEDITYLVRAIFHSAIWIPYFLVSVRVKRTFVN
;
A
#
# COMPACT_ATOMS: atom_id res chain seq x y z
N MET A 1 10.37 7.42 15.70
CA MET A 1 9.83 7.63 14.34
C MET A 1 10.81 7.18 13.27
N LEU A 2 11.98 7.80 13.07
CA LEU A 2 12.90 7.34 12.01
C LEU A 2 13.53 5.96 12.27
N ILE A 3 14.03 5.72 13.49
CA ILE A 3 14.64 4.43 13.86
C ILE A 3 13.61 3.28 13.77
N SER A 4 12.38 3.51 14.23
CA SER A 4 11.29 2.55 14.13
C SER A 4 10.90 2.24 12.69
N SER A 5 10.85 3.26 11.82
CA SER A 5 10.58 3.05 10.39
C SER A 5 11.70 2.29 9.67
N ILE A 6 12.96 2.57 10.02
CA ILE A 6 14.10 1.82 9.46
C ILE A 6 14.03 0.34 9.88
N TYR A 7 13.71 0.09 11.16
CA TYR A 7 13.52 -1.27 11.67
C TYR A 7 12.42 -2.01 10.91
N GLU A 8 11.25 -1.39 10.74
CA GLU A 8 10.12 -1.99 9.99
C GLU A 8 10.47 -2.32 8.53
N ILE A 9 11.24 -1.45 7.87
CA ILE A 9 11.72 -1.70 6.50
C ILE A 9 12.62 -2.94 6.46
N ILE A 10 13.59 -3.03 7.38
CA ILE A 10 14.53 -4.16 7.42
C ILE A 10 13.78 -5.47 7.71
N THR A 11 12.85 -5.46 8.67
CA THR A 11 12.04 -6.64 8.98
C THR A 11 11.15 -7.04 7.80
N GLY A 12 10.58 -6.07 7.09
CA GLY A 12 9.77 -6.33 5.89
C GLY A 12 10.59 -6.96 4.76
N ILE A 13 11.81 -6.46 4.51
CA ILE A 13 12.73 -7.04 3.52
C ILE A 13 13.08 -8.49 3.89
N GLN A 14 13.41 -8.73 5.17
CA GLN A 14 13.78 -10.07 5.64
C GLN A 14 12.62 -11.05 5.47
N LEU A 15 11.41 -10.67 5.89
CA LEU A 15 10.20 -11.48 5.73
C LEU A 15 9.96 -11.84 4.25
N THR A 16 10.05 -10.83 3.38
CA THR A 16 9.88 -10.99 1.92
C THR A 16 10.88 -12.00 1.35
N TYR A 17 12.15 -11.90 1.74
CA TYR A 17 13.19 -12.83 1.29
C TYR A 17 12.91 -14.26 1.76
N THR A 18 12.57 -14.45 3.04
CA THR A 18 12.28 -15.79 3.58
C THR A 18 11.06 -16.44 2.91
N THR A 19 10.02 -15.65 2.61
CA THR A 19 8.83 -16.13 1.92
C THR A 19 9.15 -16.52 0.49
N TYR A 20 9.94 -15.72 -0.24
CA TYR A 20 10.37 -16.05 -1.59
C TYR A 20 11.13 -17.38 -1.66
N VAL A 21 12.13 -17.56 -0.79
CA VAL A 21 12.96 -18.78 -0.76
C VAL A 21 12.09 -20.01 -0.47
N GLY A 22 11.19 -19.93 0.52
CA GLY A 22 10.27 -21.02 0.84
C GLY A 22 9.32 -21.38 -0.32
N LEU A 23 8.87 -20.40 -1.09
CA LEU A 23 8.03 -20.64 -2.28
C LEU A 23 8.82 -21.22 -3.46
N ALA A 24 10.07 -20.79 -3.64
CA ALA A 24 10.95 -21.26 -4.71
C ALA A 24 11.37 -22.72 -4.53
N GLU A 25 11.64 -23.15 -3.30
CA GLU A 25 12.01 -24.54 -2.98
C GLU A 25 10.81 -25.50 -3.10
N GLY A 26 9.59 -25.03 -2.83
CA GLY A 26 8.38 -25.86 -2.80
C GLY A 26 7.74 -26.20 -4.16
N TRP A 27 8.36 -25.86 -5.31
CA TRP A 27 7.81 -26.06 -6.67
C TRP A 27 6.33 -25.63 -6.82
N ARG A 28 5.99 -24.44 -6.31
CA ARG A 28 4.64 -23.87 -6.32
C ARG A 28 4.55 -22.67 -7.29
N PRO A 29 4.62 -22.89 -8.62
CA PRO A 29 4.80 -21.82 -9.61
C PRO A 29 3.71 -20.74 -9.59
N LEU A 30 2.47 -21.12 -9.27
CA LEU A 30 1.36 -20.17 -9.14
C LEU A 30 1.54 -19.22 -7.94
N TYR A 31 2.08 -19.71 -6.82
CA TYR A 31 2.36 -18.89 -5.65
C TYR A 31 3.54 -17.94 -5.91
N THR A 32 4.60 -18.42 -6.55
CA THR A 32 5.74 -17.60 -6.96
C THR A 32 5.30 -16.48 -7.91
N PHE A 33 4.43 -16.79 -8.88
CA PHE A 33 3.88 -15.80 -9.81
C PHE A 33 3.10 -14.69 -9.09
N VAL A 34 2.19 -15.05 -8.19
CA VAL A 34 1.41 -14.05 -7.46
C VAL A 34 2.24 -13.26 -6.47
N PHE A 35 3.24 -13.89 -5.85
CA PHE A 35 4.21 -13.18 -5.01
C PHE A 35 5.00 -12.12 -5.80
N ILE A 36 5.44 -12.43 -7.02
CA ILE A 36 6.11 -11.45 -7.90
C ILE A 36 5.16 -10.30 -8.25
N ILE A 37 3.89 -10.59 -8.55
CA ILE A 37 2.87 -9.55 -8.79
C ILE A 37 2.70 -8.66 -7.56
N ALA A 38 2.61 -9.24 -6.36
CA ALA A 38 2.49 -8.48 -5.11
C ALA A 38 3.65 -7.50 -4.93
N ILE A 39 4.90 -7.95 -5.14
CA ILE A 39 6.09 -7.09 -5.09
C ILE A 39 5.98 -5.95 -6.11
N ILE A 40 5.57 -6.24 -7.35
CA ILE A 40 5.43 -5.20 -8.39
C ILE A 40 4.38 -4.16 -7.96
N LEU A 41 3.26 -4.61 -7.38
CA LEU A 41 2.21 -3.72 -6.88
C LEU A 41 2.73 -2.83 -5.74
N ASP A 42 3.47 -3.38 -4.79
CA ASP A 42 4.06 -2.62 -3.68
C ASP A 42 5.10 -1.60 -4.16
N ILE A 43 5.97 -1.98 -5.10
CA ILE A 43 6.92 -1.07 -5.75
C ILE A 43 6.16 0.04 -6.47
N SER A 44 5.09 -0.29 -7.19
CA SER A 44 4.28 0.71 -7.89
C SER A 44 3.57 1.68 -6.93
N LEU A 45 3.10 1.19 -5.77
CA LEU A 45 2.53 2.02 -4.71
C LEU A 45 3.60 2.95 -4.12
N LEU A 46 4.81 2.45 -3.87
CA LEU A 46 5.93 3.26 -3.39
C LEU A 46 6.29 4.37 -4.38
N ILE A 47 6.37 4.04 -5.68
CA ILE A 47 6.60 5.02 -6.75
C ILE A 47 5.49 6.08 -6.75
N LEU A 48 4.22 5.67 -6.65
CA LEU A 48 3.07 6.58 -6.59
C LEU A 48 3.15 7.51 -5.38
N ILE A 49 3.59 7.03 -4.22
CA ILE A 49 3.81 7.85 -3.02
C ILE A 49 4.89 8.90 -3.28
N ILE A 50 6.04 8.52 -3.84
CA ILE A 50 7.13 9.45 -4.18
C ILE A 50 6.66 10.53 -5.16
N PHE A 51 5.90 10.14 -6.19
CA PHE A 51 5.29 11.10 -7.12
C PHE A 51 4.32 12.04 -6.40
N THR A 52 3.46 11.50 -5.54
CA THR A 52 2.49 12.28 -4.77
C THR A 52 3.18 13.33 -3.89
N ILE A 53 4.23 12.95 -3.18
CA ILE A 53 5.07 13.85 -2.38
C ILE A 53 5.65 14.96 -3.26
N SER A 54 6.18 14.60 -4.43
CA SER A 54 6.73 15.57 -5.38
C SER A 54 5.67 16.59 -5.84
N PHE A 55 4.42 16.18 -6.05
CA PHE A 55 3.32 17.08 -6.38
C PHE A 55 2.90 17.98 -5.22
N PHE A 56 3.01 17.51 -3.98
CA PHE A 56 2.77 18.33 -2.79
C PHE A 56 3.77 19.49 -2.70
N PHE A 57 5.06 19.22 -2.92
CA PHE A 57 6.10 20.27 -2.93
C PHE A 57 5.93 21.25 -4.09
N LYS A 58 5.45 20.78 -5.25
CA LYS A 58 5.15 21.63 -6.41
C LYS A 58 3.84 22.42 -6.28
N LYS A 59 3.08 22.29 -5.19
CA LYS A 59 1.76 22.91 -4.97
C LYS A 59 0.80 22.70 -6.14
N SER A 60 0.81 21.52 -6.74
CA SER A 60 -0.01 21.24 -7.91
C SER A 60 -1.47 20.93 -7.53
N LYS A 61 -2.41 21.44 -8.33
CA LYS A 61 -3.84 21.04 -8.31
C LYS A 61 -4.06 19.52 -8.37
N LYS A 62 -3.08 18.76 -8.88
CA LYS A 62 -3.14 17.29 -8.98
C LYS A 62 -2.77 16.58 -7.67
N ALA A 63 -2.08 17.23 -6.73
CA ALA A 63 -1.57 16.59 -5.51
C ALA A 63 -2.66 15.90 -4.68
N PRO A 64 -3.83 16.54 -4.41
CA PRO A 64 -4.90 15.87 -3.66
C PRO A 64 -5.44 14.63 -4.39
N ARG A 65 -5.50 14.66 -5.73
CA ARG A 65 -5.99 13.53 -6.53
C ARG A 65 -5.02 12.35 -6.45
N PHE A 66 -3.72 12.60 -6.58
CA PHE A 66 -2.70 11.56 -6.45
C PHE A 66 -2.69 10.94 -5.05
N TYR A 67 -2.87 11.75 -4.00
CA TYR A 67 -2.98 11.21 -2.65
C TYR A 67 -4.22 10.32 -2.46
N ILE A 68 -5.37 10.72 -3.01
CA ILE A 68 -6.56 9.85 -3.03
C ILE A 68 -6.28 8.56 -3.81
N SER A 69 -5.56 8.63 -4.93
CA SER A 69 -5.13 7.44 -5.68
C SER A 69 -4.26 6.51 -4.83
N VAL A 70 -3.33 7.03 -4.03
CA VAL A 70 -2.52 6.22 -3.09
C VAL A 70 -3.42 5.47 -2.10
N LEU A 71 -4.38 6.17 -1.49
CA LEU A 71 -5.30 5.59 -0.51
C LEU A 71 -6.15 4.46 -1.10
N ILE A 72 -6.73 4.70 -2.28
CA ILE A 72 -7.54 3.70 -2.98
C ILE A 72 -6.67 2.51 -3.41
N PHE A 73 -5.48 2.77 -3.97
CA PHE A 73 -4.60 1.72 -4.46
C PHE A 73 -4.11 0.81 -3.33
N ASN A 74 -3.81 1.37 -2.16
CA ASN A 74 -3.48 0.60 -0.96
C ASN A 74 -4.62 -0.32 -0.51
N ILE A 75 -5.88 0.17 -0.49
CA ILE A 75 -7.05 -0.67 -0.19
C ILE A 75 -7.19 -1.80 -1.20
N VAL A 76 -7.01 -1.50 -2.50
CA VAL A 76 -7.11 -2.50 -3.58
C VAL A 76 -6.06 -3.59 -3.43
N ILE A 77 -4.80 -3.25 -3.15
CA ILE A 77 -3.74 -4.23 -2.93
C ILE A 77 -4.08 -5.15 -1.75
N GLN A 78 -4.42 -4.58 -0.59
CA GLN A 78 -4.75 -5.37 0.60
C GLN A 78 -5.98 -6.26 0.40
N GLY A 79 -7.03 -5.72 -0.23
CA GLY A 79 -8.23 -6.49 -0.56
C GLY A 79 -7.96 -7.62 -1.56
N ALA A 80 -7.13 -7.37 -2.57
CA ALA A 80 -6.73 -8.38 -3.55
C ALA A 80 -5.92 -9.50 -2.90
N THR A 81 -4.99 -9.18 -2.00
CA THR A 81 -4.22 -10.18 -1.23
C THR A 81 -5.14 -11.09 -0.41
N ILE A 82 -6.09 -10.52 0.34
CA ILE A 82 -7.04 -11.30 1.14
C ILE A 82 -7.92 -12.20 0.25
N LEU A 83 -8.48 -11.66 -0.84
CA LEU A 83 -9.31 -12.43 -1.77
C LEU A 83 -8.52 -13.58 -2.41
N TYR A 84 -7.26 -13.33 -2.75
CA TYR A 84 -6.40 -14.35 -3.31
C TYR A 84 -6.08 -15.46 -2.30
N SER A 85 -5.78 -15.12 -1.04
CA SER A 85 -5.58 -16.10 0.03
C SER A 85 -6.80 -17.00 0.19
N ILE A 86 -8.01 -16.43 0.22
CA ILE A 86 -9.26 -17.19 0.28
C ILE A 86 -9.41 -18.10 -0.95
N GLY A 87 -9.11 -17.61 -2.15
CA GLY A 87 -9.17 -18.39 -3.38
C GLY A 87 -8.20 -19.57 -3.43
N LEU A 88 -7.15 -19.54 -2.61
CA LEU A 88 -6.17 -20.63 -2.44
C LEU A 88 -6.46 -21.53 -1.24
N ASP A 89 -7.61 -21.37 -0.58
CA ASP A 89 -7.97 -22.06 0.66
C ASP A 89 -6.94 -21.80 1.80
N VAL A 90 -6.26 -20.66 1.73
CA VAL A 90 -5.39 -20.15 2.78
C VAL A 90 -6.18 -19.16 3.61
N LYS A 91 -6.36 -19.47 4.90
CA LYS A 91 -7.07 -18.58 5.81
C LYS A 91 -6.28 -17.27 5.97
N PRO A 92 -6.87 -16.10 5.66
CA PRO A 92 -6.23 -14.81 5.92
C PRO A 92 -5.99 -14.64 7.42
N ASP A 93 -4.87 -14.02 7.77
CA ASP A 93 -4.60 -13.72 9.16
C ASP A 93 -5.48 -12.56 9.64
N MET A 94 -5.79 -12.56 10.94
CA MET A 94 -6.54 -11.44 11.56
C MET A 94 -5.82 -10.10 11.38
N GLU A 95 -4.50 -10.15 11.24
CA GLU A 95 -3.65 -9.00 10.98
C GLU A 95 -3.93 -8.38 9.59
N ASP A 96 -4.05 -9.20 8.54
CA ASP A 96 -4.40 -8.74 7.18
C ASP A 96 -5.75 -8.02 7.16
N ILE A 97 -6.74 -8.61 7.83
CA ILE A 97 -8.09 -8.02 7.96
C ILE A 97 -8.00 -6.69 8.71
N THR A 98 -7.21 -6.63 9.78
CA THR A 98 -7.04 -5.42 10.58
C THR A 98 -6.37 -4.31 9.76
N TYR A 99 -5.37 -4.63 8.94
CA TYR A 99 -4.75 -3.67 8.04
C TYR A 99 -5.74 -3.10 7.04
N LEU A 100 -6.55 -3.96 6.40
CA LEU A 100 -7.54 -3.52 5.42
C LEU A 100 -8.57 -2.60 6.06
N VAL A 101 -9.10 -2.98 7.23
CA VAL A 101 -10.07 -2.16 7.98
C VAL A 101 -9.47 -0.80 8.34
N ARG A 102 -8.23 -0.77 8.84
CA ARG A 102 -7.53 0.49 9.14
C ARG A 102 -7.35 1.34 7.89
N ALA A 103 -6.97 0.75 6.76
CA ALA A 103 -6.80 1.45 5.50
C ALA A 103 -8.13 2.08 5.00
N ILE A 104 -9.24 1.36 5.15
CA ILE A 104 -10.59 1.86 4.81
C ILE A 104 -10.96 3.05 5.70
N PHE A 105 -10.84 2.92 7.02
CA PHE A 105 -11.18 4.01 7.96
C PHE A 105 -10.29 5.24 7.75
N HIS A 106 -8.98 5.02 7.58
CA HIS A 106 -8.05 6.09 7.26
C HIS A 106 -8.49 6.81 5.98
N SER A 107 -8.78 6.07 4.91
CA SER A 107 -9.22 6.64 3.64
C SER A 107 -10.56 7.38 3.75
N ALA A 108 -11.52 6.85 4.50
CA ALA A 108 -12.81 7.47 4.73
C ALA A 108 -12.71 8.84 5.42
N ILE A 109 -11.68 9.06 6.25
CA ILE A 109 -11.42 10.34 6.89
C ILE A 109 -10.65 11.28 5.95
N TRP A 110 -9.60 10.77 5.33
CA TRP A 110 -8.66 11.60 4.59
C TRP A 110 -9.16 11.99 3.19
N ILE A 111 -9.91 11.13 2.50
CA ILE A 111 -10.46 11.46 1.18
C ILE A 111 -11.37 12.71 1.25
N PRO A 112 -12.40 12.78 2.12
CA PRO A 112 -13.22 13.98 2.23
C PRO A 112 -12.42 15.21 2.66
N TYR A 113 -11.45 15.04 3.57
CA TYR A 113 -10.58 16.12 4.00
C TYR A 113 -9.82 16.73 2.81
N PHE A 114 -9.19 15.90 1.97
CA PHE A 114 -8.43 16.36 0.80
C PHE A 114 -9.31 16.96 -0.32
N LEU A 115 -10.58 16.56 -0.42
CA LEU A 115 -11.51 17.10 -1.41
C LEU A 115 -12.12 18.45 -0.97
N VAL A 116 -12.53 18.56 0.29
CA VAL A 116 -13.36 19.67 0.77
C VAL A 116 -12.53 20.75 1.48
N SER A 117 -11.48 20.37 2.21
CA SER A 117 -10.77 21.28 3.12
C SER A 117 -10.19 22.51 2.42
N VAL A 118 -10.57 23.69 2.94
CA VAL A 118 -10.02 24.98 2.50
C VAL A 118 -8.51 25.06 2.79
N ARG A 119 -8.03 24.40 3.85
CA ARG A 119 -6.60 24.39 4.22
C ARG A 119 -5.79 23.65 3.16
N VAL A 120 -6.23 22.46 2.75
CA VAL A 120 -5.56 21.67 1.70
C VAL A 120 -5.45 22.47 0.41
N LYS A 121 -6.52 23.15 0.01
CA LYS A 121 -6.53 24.02 -1.17
C LYS A 121 -5.53 25.17 -1.01
N ARG A 122 -5.49 25.86 0.13
CA ARG A 122 -4.56 26.99 0.35
C ARG A 122 -3.08 26.57 0.45
N THR A 123 -2.78 25.38 0.96
CA THR A 123 -1.40 24.95 1.21
C THR A 123 -0.79 24.21 0.02
N PHE A 124 -1.57 23.35 -0.63
CA PHE A 124 -1.06 22.40 -1.62
C PHE A 124 -1.54 22.68 -3.05
N VAL A 125 -2.40 23.68 -3.24
CA VAL A 125 -2.95 24.03 -4.54
C VAL A 125 -2.72 25.52 -4.81
N ASN A 126 -1.78 25.82 -5.72
CA ASN A 126 -1.66 27.14 -6.34
C ASN A 126 -2.53 27.24 -7.60
#